data_AF-A0A366D293-F1
#
_entry.id   AF-A0A366D293-F1
#
_cell.length_a   1.000
_cell.length_b   1.000
_cell.length_c   1.000
_cell.angle_alpha   90.00
_cell.angle_beta   90.00
_cell.angle_gamma   90.00
#
_symmetry.space_group_name_H-M   'P 1'
#
loop_
_entity.id
_entity.type
_entity.pdbx_description
1 polymer ?
#
loop_
_entity_poly.entity_id
_entity_poly.type
_entity_poly.pdbx_seq_one_letter_code
_entity_poly.pdbx_strand_id
1 'polypeptide(L)'
;MKLSWMAAPALLVATMTGCSDDNGTGEATTTPVSTSATASEAAPASEPVDIPGAVRIPLGESVNVPVPADAVLDINAPAEWGDAASAVRCTVTDGTGRNEDLRSEEPRKQEEIGGKRWITLWTFSSPPGAEVTVGCADADNAVTDAALRYVLVVPRGVLPG
;
A
#
# COMPACT_ATOMS: atom_id res chain seq x y z
N MET A 1 -38.06 35.98 -20.37
CA MET A 1 -37.97 37.04 -19.33
C MET A 1 -36.67 36.82 -18.56
N LYS A 2 -35.97 37.92 -18.25
CA LYS A 2 -34.77 38.06 -17.38
C LYS A 2 -35.00 37.39 -16.00
N LEU A 3 -34.04 36.99 -15.17
CA LEU A 3 -32.88 37.73 -14.63
C LEU A 3 -31.79 36.79 -14.06
N SER A 4 -30.55 37.27 -14.13
CA SER A 4 -29.37 36.86 -13.36
C SER A 4 -29.54 36.96 -11.83
N TRP A 5 -28.74 36.20 -11.07
CA TRP A 5 -28.01 36.76 -9.91
C TRP A 5 -26.74 35.93 -9.57
N MET A 6 -25.60 36.62 -9.50
CA MET A 6 -24.31 36.25 -8.90
C MET A 6 -24.28 36.46 -7.36
N ALA A 7 -23.55 35.63 -6.62
CA ALA A 7 -22.77 35.98 -5.40
C ALA A 7 -22.38 34.68 -4.68
N ALA A 8 -21.28 34.50 -3.96
CA ALA A 8 -19.94 35.07 -3.79
C ALA A 8 -19.30 34.18 -2.68
N PRO A 9 -17.96 34.03 -2.59
CA PRO A 9 -17.33 33.05 -1.70
C PRO A 9 -17.18 33.59 -0.27
N ALA A 10 -17.29 32.71 0.74
CA ALA A 10 -16.99 33.03 2.14
C ALA A 10 -15.64 32.40 2.55
N LEU A 11 -14.67 33.26 2.86
CA LEU A 11 -13.41 32.95 3.54
C LEU A 11 -13.65 32.88 5.06
N LEU A 12 -13.01 31.93 5.74
CA LEU A 12 -12.86 31.95 7.20
C LEU A 12 -11.36 31.90 7.55
N VAL A 13 -10.92 32.94 8.25
CA VAL A 13 -9.60 33.10 8.87
C VAL A 13 -9.76 32.76 10.35
N ALA A 14 -8.90 31.90 10.89
CA ALA A 14 -8.77 31.69 12.34
C ALA A 14 -7.38 32.16 12.79
N THR A 15 -7.38 33.21 13.61
CA THR A 15 -6.22 33.72 14.35
C THR A 15 -6.22 33.12 15.76
N MET A 16 -5.16 32.39 16.14
CA MET A 16 -4.90 32.06 17.55
C MET A 16 -3.71 32.88 18.03
N THR A 17 -3.99 33.78 18.96
CA THR A 17 -3.05 34.57 19.77
C THR A 17 -2.84 33.86 21.11
N GLY A 18 -1.59 33.70 21.54
CA GLY A 18 -1.25 33.24 22.89
C GLY A 18 0.27 33.29 23.16
N CYS A 19 0.77 34.45 23.60
CA CYS A 19 2.01 34.64 24.37
C CYS A 19 1.70 34.35 25.86
N SER A 20 2.59 34.01 26.80
CA SER A 20 3.99 34.38 27.13
C SER A 20 4.59 33.25 28.02
N ASP A 21 5.90 33.10 28.25
CA ASP A 21 6.83 33.99 28.94
C ASP A 21 8.29 33.56 28.70
N ASP A 22 9.22 34.52 28.75
CA ASP A 22 10.67 34.38 28.53
C ASP A 22 11.40 34.63 29.86
N ASN A 23 12.28 33.72 30.28
CA ASN A 23 13.32 34.04 31.25
C ASN A 23 14.47 33.00 31.25
N GLY A 24 15.67 33.41 30.84
CA GLY A 24 16.91 32.76 31.29
C GLY A 24 18.02 32.62 30.26
N THR A 25 18.89 33.63 30.19
CA THR A 25 20.21 33.62 29.55
C THR A 25 21.05 32.42 29.99
N GLY A 26 21.57 31.64 29.02
CA GLY A 26 22.53 30.56 29.23
C GLY A 26 23.32 30.28 27.95
N GLU A 27 24.63 30.45 28.05
CA GLU A 27 25.64 30.46 26.97
C GLU A 27 25.90 29.06 26.36
N ALA A 28 26.19 29.06 25.04
CA ALA A 28 26.85 28.07 24.17
C ALA A 28 26.93 26.57 24.55
N THR A 29 26.49 25.68 23.65
CA THR A 29 27.26 24.54 23.08
C THR A 29 26.47 23.76 22.02
N THR A 30 27.16 23.43 20.93
CA THR A 30 26.84 22.65 19.73
C THR A 30 26.17 21.28 19.97
N THR A 31 25.10 20.92 19.26
CA THR A 31 24.89 19.68 18.42
C THR A 31 23.43 19.49 17.95
N PRO A 32 23.16 18.73 16.86
CA PRO A 32 21.91 18.79 16.10
C PRO A 32 20.94 17.62 16.35
N VAL A 33 19.75 17.74 15.72
CA VAL A 33 18.75 16.69 15.40
C VAL A 33 17.89 16.18 16.57
N SER A 34 16.57 16.36 16.45
CA SER A 34 15.64 15.22 16.37
C SER A 34 14.22 15.67 16.01
N THR A 35 13.87 15.29 14.79
CA THR A 35 12.53 15.19 14.22
C THR A 35 11.63 14.40 15.17
N SER A 36 10.58 15.02 15.70
CA SER A 36 9.49 14.25 16.33
C SER A 36 8.65 13.66 15.21
N ALA A 37 9.06 12.48 14.74
CA ALA A 37 8.23 11.62 13.93
C ALA A 37 7.10 11.09 14.81
N THR A 38 5.86 11.43 14.45
CA THR A 38 4.65 10.78 14.97
C THR A 38 4.80 9.28 14.75
N ALA A 39 4.87 8.52 15.85
CA ALA A 39 4.90 7.07 15.81
C ALA A 39 3.60 6.58 15.16
N SER A 40 3.69 6.07 13.93
CA SER A 40 2.64 5.23 13.37
C SER A 40 2.55 3.97 14.22
N GLU A 41 1.37 3.78 14.79
CA GLU A 41 0.93 2.57 15.47
C GLU A 41 1.22 1.36 14.57
N ALA A 42 2.15 0.51 15.00
CA ALA A 42 2.50 -0.71 14.29
C ALA A 42 1.29 -1.66 14.32
N ALA A 43 0.66 -1.84 13.16
CA ALA A 43 -0.34 -2.87 12.92
C ALA A 43 0.24 -4.24 13.34
N PRO A 44 -0.58 -5.17 13.88
CA PRO A 44 -0.10 -6.50 14.27
C PRO A 44 0.55 -7.17 13.06
N ALA A 45 1.85 -7.49 13.20
CA ALA A 45 2.62 -8.19 12.18
C ALA A 45 1.95 -9.54 11.90
N SER A 46 1.29 -9.63 10.74
CA SER A 46 0.75 -10.88 10.21
C SER A 46 1.91 -11.87 10.07
N GLU A 47 1.70 -13.12 10.52
CA GLU A 47 2.73 -14.16 10.51
C GLU A 47 3.47 -14.21 9.15
N PRO A 48 4.81 -14.23 9.16
CA PRO A 48 5.59 -14.18 7.93
C PRO A 48 5.29 -15.43 7.11
N VAL A 49 4.81 -15.21 5.90
CA VAL A 49 4.89 -16.23 4.86
C VAL A 49 6.38 -16.33 4.52
N ASP A 50 7.01 -17.45 4.87
CA ASP A 50 8.46 -17.69 4.73
C ASP A 50 8.82 -17.95 3.24
N ILE A 51 8.56 -16.95 2.41
CA ILE A 51 8.84 -16.95 0.98
C ILE A 51 9.76 -15.75 0.73
N PRO A 52 11.02 -15.98 0.28
CA PRO A 52 11.99 -14.91 0.09
C PRO A 52 11.45 -13.79 -0.80
N GLY A 53 11.44 -12.56 -0.26
CA GLY A 53 11.00 -11.36 -0.98
C GLY A 53 9.48 -11.23 -1.18
N ALA A 54 8.67 -12.17 -0.69
CA ALA A 54 7.23 -12.05 -0.76
C ALA A 54 6.69 -11.13 0.35
N VAL A 55 5.67 -10.33 0.01
CA VAL A 55 5.03 -9.41 0.95
C VAL A 55 3.54 -9.72 1.02
N ARG A 56 3.03 -9.91 2.24
CA ARG A 56 1.61 -10.15 2.52
C ARG A 56 0.88 -8.82 2.65
N ILE A 57 -0.27 -8.70 1.97
CA ILE A 57 -1.09 -7.49 1.97
C ILE A 57 -2.52 -7.87 2.37
N PRO A 58 -2.95 -7.50 3.59
CA PRO A 58 -4.33 -7.70 4.02
C PRO A 58 -5.32 -6.98 3.09
N LEU A 59 -6.48 -7.59 2.85
CA LEU A 59 -7.53 -6.94 2.08
C LEU A 59 -8.13 -5.76 2.87
N GLY A 60 -8.21 -4.59 2.23
CA GLY A 60 -8.66 -3.33 2.84
C GLY A 60 -7.51 -2.47 3.39
N GLU A 61 -6.29 -2.98 3.36
CA GLU A 61 -5.08 -2.26 3.76
C GLU A 61 -4.17 -1.96 2.57
N SER A 62 -3.23 -1.04 2.78
CA SER A 62 -2.17 -0.70 1.83
C SER A 62 -0.82 -0.89 2.50
N VAL A 63 0.09 -1.59 1.83
CA VAL A 63 1.41 -1.94 2.35
C VAL A 63 2.48 -1.49 1.36
N ASN A 64 3.60 -0.98 1.88
CA ASN A 64 4.76 -0.68 1.05
C ASN A 64 5.53 -1.95 0.72
N VAL A 65 5.83 -2.13 -0.56
CA VAL A 65 6.53 -3.27 -1.13
C VAL A 65 7.84 -2.78 -1.74
N PRO A 66 9.01 -3.23 -1.25
CA PRO A 66 10.28 -2.94 -1.87
C PRO A 66 10.39 -3.68 -3.20
N VAL A 67 10.85 -2.99 -4.25
CA VAL A 67 11.04 -3.57 -5.59
C VAL A 67 12.48 -4.07 -5.70
N PRO A 68 12.71 -5.38 -5.78
CA PRO A 68 14.06 -5.90 -6.01
C PRO A 68 14.57 -5.55 -7.41
N ALA A 69 15.86 -5.75 -7.64
CA ALA A 69 16.47 -5.36 -8.91
C ALA A 69 15.81 -6.07 -10.11
N ASP A 70 15.36 -5.27 -11.09
CA ASP A 70 14.69 -5.66 -12.34
C ASP A 70 13.48 -6.59 -12.18
N ALA A 71 12.76 -6.45 -11.06
CA ALA A 71 11.67 -7.36 -10.73
C ALA A 71 10.32 -6.92 -11.31
N VAL A 72 9.79 -7.76 -12.17
CA VAL A 72 8.34 -7.87 -12.38
C VAL A 72 7.74 -8.51 -11.14
N LEU A 73 6.69 -7.94 -10.55
CA LEU A 73 6.01 -8.49 -9.38
C LEU A 73 4.63 -9.03 -9.77
N ASP A 74 4.28 -10.16 -9.18
CA ASP A 74 2.97 -10.78 -9.27
C ASP A 74 2.18 -10.53 -7.97
N ILE A 75 0.93 -10.13 -8.11
CA ILE A 75 -0.05 -10.06 -7.03
C ILE A 75 -0.87 -11.35 -7.09
N ASN A 76 -0.65 -12.21 -6.11
CA ASN A 76 -1.20 -13.55 -6.03
C ASN A 76 -2.31 -13.66 -4.97
N ALA A 77 -3.38 -14.36 -5.30
CA ALA A 77 -4.41 -14.75 -4.34
C ALA A 77 -4.36 -16.26 -4.06
N PRO A 78 -4.80 -16.71 -2.89
CA PRO A 78 -5.01 -18.13 -2.61
C PRO A 78 -5.93 -18.75 -3.68
N ALA A 79 -5.55 -19.92 -4.21
CA ALA A 79 -6.36 -20.60 -5.22
C ALA A 79 -7.73 -21.05 -4.67
N GLU A 80 -7.84 -21.20 -3.35
CA GLU A 80 -9.05 -21.52 -2.61
C GLU A 80 -10.13 -20.43 -2.73
N TRP A 81 -9.78 -19.20 -3.12
CA TRP A 81 -10.77 -18.15 -3.38
C TRP A 81 -11.67 -18.49 -4.58
N GLY A 82 -11.19 -19.28 -5.55
CA GLY A 82 -11.93 -19.60 -6.77
C GLY A 82 -12.48 -18.34 -7.45
N ASP A 83 -13.79 -18.31 -7.71
CA ASP A 83 -14.46 -17.19 -8.38
C ASP A 83 -14.41 -15.87 -7.58
N ALA A 84 -14.27 -15.92 -6.25
CA ALA A 84 -14.18 -14.72 -5.41
C ALA A 84 -12.97 -13.85 -5.76
N ALA A 85 -11.93 -14.44 -6.34
CA ALA A 85 -10.77 -13.71 -6.81
C ALA A 85 -11.08 -12.70 -7.93
N SER A 86 -12.23 -12.81 -8.59
CA SER A 86 -12.69 -11.83 -9.59
C SER A 86 -13.30 -10.58 -8.98
N ALA A 87 -13.71 -10.62 -7.70
CA ALA A 87 -14.27 -9.46 -6.97
C ALA A 87 -13.17 -8.54 -6.41
N VAL A 88 -11.95 -9.05 -6.24
CA VAL A 88 -10.83 -8.27 -5.72
C VAL A 88 -10.37 -7.25 -6.76
N ARG A 89 -9.99 -6.06 -6.28
CA ARG A 89 -9.34 -5.00 -7.06
C ARG A 89 -8.11 -4.53 -6.31
N CYS A 90 -6.98 -4.45 -7.01
CA CYS A 90 -5.75 -3.88 -6.45
C CYS A 90 -5.41 -2.56 -7.12
N THR A 91 -4.71 -1.72 -6.37
CA THR A 91 -4.08 -0.49 -6.82
C THR A 91 -2.62 -0.54 -6.39
N VAL A 92 -1.73 -0.14 -7.28
CA VAL A 92 -0.31 -0.03 -7.00
C VAL A 92 0.10 1.38 -7.37
N THR A 93 0.76 2.09 -6.44
CA THR A 93 1.29 3.43 -6.69
C THR A 93 2.78 3.48 -6.44
N ASP A 94 3.52 4.15 -7.31
CA ASP A 94 4.94 4.42 -7.11
C ASP A 94 5.18 5.47 -6.01
N GLY A 95 6.45 5.70 -5.64
CA GLY A 95 6.84 6.69 -4.64
C GLY A 95 6.49 8.16 -4.97
N THR A 96 5.98 8.43 -6.18
CA THR A 96 5.45 9.76 -6.57
C THR A 96 3.92 9.84 -6.46
N GLY A 97 3.26 8.73 -6.09
CA GLY A 97 1.81 8.61 -6.01
C GLY A 97 1.14 8.32 -7.35
N ARG A 98 1.90 7.99 -8.40
CA ARG A 98 1.35 7.63 -9.71
C ARG A 98 1.02 6.14 -9.74
N ASN A 99 -0.10 5.78 -10.35
CA ASN A 99 -0.50 4.38 -10.50
C ASN A 99 0.46 3.63 -11.44
N GLU A 100 0.90 2.46 -11.01
CA GLU A 100 1.57 1.48 -11.85
C GLU A 100 0.56 0.76 -12.75
N ASP A 101 1.06 0.25 -13.87
CA ASP A 101 0.26 -0.46 -14.87
C ASP A 101 0.07 -1.93 -14.47
N LEU A 102 -1.17 -2.27 -14.09
CA LEU A 102 -1.54 -3.63 -13.69
C LEU A 102 -2.00 -4.44 -14.90
N ARG A 103 -1.28 -5.53 -15.19
CA ARG A 103 -1.60 -6.47 -16.27
C ARG A 103 -2.20 -7.74 -15.68
N SER A 104 -3.42 -8.06 -16.10
CA SER A 104 -4.02 -9.37 -15.82
C SER A 104 -3.83 -10.30 -17.02
N GLU A 105 -3.56 -11.58 -16.77
CA GLU A 105 -3.50 -12.60 -17.80
C GLU A 105 -4.77 -13.47 -17.76
N GLU A 106 -5.33 -13.78 -18.93
CA GLU A 106 -6.44 -14.72 -19.10
C GLU A 106 -5.99 -15.89 -19.99
N PRO A 107 -6.13 -17.15 -19.53
CA PRO A 107 -6.58 -17.56 -18.21
C PRO A 107 -5.58 -17.21 -17.11
N ARG A 108 -6.06 -17.00 -15.87
CA ARG A 108 -5.18 -16.69 -14.73
C ARG A 108 -4.20 -17.83 -14.50
N LYS A 109 -2.91 -17.50 -14.47
CA LYS A 109 -1.84 -18.43 -14.12
C LYS A 109 -2.05 -18.97 -12.71
N GLN A 110 -1.86 -20.29 -12.54
CA GLN A 110 -1.81 -20.91 -11.22
C GLN A 110 -0.37 -21.36 -10.94
N GLU A 111 0.08 -21.18 -9.72
CA GLU A 111 1.43 -21.56 -9.30
C GLU A 111 1.46 -22.06 -7.86
N GLU A 112 2.46 -22.85 -7.53
CA GLU A 112 2.71 -23.29 -6.16
C GLU A 112 3.84 -22.46 -5.57
N ILE A 113 3.57 -21.81 -4.45
CA ILE A 113 4.52 -20.95 -3.74
C ILE A 113 4.47 -21.33 -2.26
N GLY A 114 5.61 -21.76 -1.71
CA GLY A 114 5.71 -22.18 -0.30
C GLY A 114 4.77 -23.34 0.05
N GLY A 115 4.55 -24.28 -0.88
CA GLY A 115 3.65 -25.44 -0.70
C GLY A 115 2.16 -25.11 -0.69
N LYS A 116 1.77 -23.89 -1.08
CA LYS A 116 0.37 -23.48 -1.27
C LYS A 116 0.12 -23.11 -2.72
N ARG A 117 -1.11 -23.31 -3.18
CA ARG A 117 -1.53 -22.95 -4.54
C ARG A 117 -2.04 -21.52 -4.58
N TRP A 118 -1.58 -20.79 -5.57
CA TRP A 118 -1.89 -19.39 -5.79
C TRP A 118 -2.38 -19.17 -7.22
N ILE A 119 -3.16 -18.12 -7.40
CA ILE A 119 -3.54 -17.60 -8.71
C ILE A 119 -3.03 -16.18 -8.88
N THR A 120 -2.41 -15.90 -10.02
CA THR A 120 -1.93 -14.56 -10.34
C THR A 120 -3.11 -13.69 -10.75
N LEU A 121 -3.37 -12.65 -9.98
CA LEU A 121 -4.42 -11.67 -10.25
C LEU A 121 -3.93 -10.61 -11.22
N TRP A 122 -2.77 -10.03 -10.91
CA TRP A 122 -2.12 -8.99 -11.68
C TRP A 122 -0.61 -9.13 -11.63
N THR A 123 0.02 -8.58 -12.65
CA THR A 123 1.47 -8.45 -12.78
C THR A 123 1.78 -6.99 -13.06
N PHE A 124 2.81 -6.45 -12.44
CA PHE A 124 3.28 -5.09 -12.69
C PHE A 124 4.80 -5.02 -12.63
N SER A 125 5.36 -3.94 -13.17
CA SER A 125 6.79 -3.67 -13.15
C SER A 125 7.02 -2.26 -12.61
N SER A 126 8.06 -2.08 -11.80
CA SER A 126 8.47 -0.78 -11.29
C SER A 126 10.00 -0.71 -11.31
N PRO A 127 10.61 0.50 -11.27
CA PRO A 127 12.06 0.62 -11.30
C PRO A 127 12.76 -0.16 -10.17
N PRO A 128 13.91 -0.77 -10.43
CA PRO A 128 14.76 -1.41 -9.42
C PRO A 128 15.02 -0.54 -8.19
N GLY A 129 14.87 -1.09 -6.99
CA GLY A 129 15.17 -0.39 -5.74
C GLY A 129 14.15 0.70 -5.38
N ALA A 130 13.06 0.83 -6.13
CA ALA A 130 11.92 1.66 -5.74
C ALA A 130 11.11 1.01 -4.61
N GLU A 131 10.23 1.81 -4.03
CA GLU A 131 9.20 1.36 -3.10
C GLU A 131 7.85 1.72 -3.71
N VAL A 132 6.95 0.74 -3.78
CA VAL A 132 5.59 0.91 -4.26
C VAL A 132 4.62 0.67 -3.13
N THR A 133 3.50 1.39 -3.10
CA THR A 133 2.40 1.10 -2.18
C THR A 133 1.37 0.26 -2.90
N VAL A 134 1.08 -0.92 -2.37
CA VAL A 134 0.09 -1.85 -2.94
C VAL A 134 -1.07 -1.97 -1.97
N GLY A 135 -2.29 -1.75 -2.46
CA GLY A 135 -3.52 -1.92 -1.69
C GLY A 135 -4.54 -2.72 -2.48
N CYS A 136 -5.22 -3.64 -1.81
CA CYS A 136 -6.20 -4.53 -2.45
C CYS A 136 -7.49 -4.56 -1.65
N ALA A 137 -8.63 -4.47 -2.33
CA ALA A 137 -9.94 -4.45 -1.73
C ALA A 137 -10.86 -5.50 -2.35
N ASP A 138 -11.68 -6.12 -1.52
CA ASP A 138 -12.77 -7.02 -1.89
C ASP A 138 -14.09 -6.28 -1.61
N ALA A 139 -14.56 -5.51 -2.59
CA ALA A 139 -15.71 -4.63 -2.43
C ALA A 139 -17.01 -5.40 -2.17
N ASP A 140 -17.13 -6.59 -2.74
CA ASP A 140 -18.32 -7.43 -2.63
C ASP A 140 -18.30 -8.33 -1.38
N ASN A 141 -17.23 -8.27 -0.58
CA ASN A 141 -16.97 -9.18 0.54
C ASN A 141 -17.09 -10.66 0.13
N ALA A 142 -16.65 -10.97 -1.09
CA ALA A 142 -16.73 -12.31 -1.65
C ALA A 142 -15.77 -13.30 -0.96
N VAL A 143 -14.65 -12.81 -0.41
CA VAL A 143 -13.67 -13.63 0.32
C VAL A 143 -14.11 -13.77 1.78
N THR A 144 -14.87 -14.81 2.08
CA THR A 144 -15.48 -14.97 3.42
C THR A 144 -14.56 -15.59 4.47
N ASP A 145 -13.53 -16.34 4.06
CA ASP A 145 -12.56 -16.93 4.99
C ASP A 145 -11.57 -15.88 5.48
N ALA A 146 -11.73 -15.46 6.73
CA ALA A 146 -10.89 -14.46 7.38
C ALA A 146 -9.40 -14.83 7.39
N ALA A 147 -9.04 -16.12 7.46
CA ALA A 147 -7.66 -16.56 7.44
C ALA A 147 -7.00 -16.31 6.08
N LEU A 148 -7.80 -16.27 5.02
CA LEU A 148 -7.36 -16.09 3.65
C LEU A 148 -7.58 -14.67 3.12
N ARG A 149 -8.01 -13.69 3.93
CA ARG A 149 -8.27 -12.30 3.49
C ARG A 149 -7.01 -11.46 3.26
N TYR A 150 -6.11 -11.96 2.43
CA TYR A 150 -4.90 -11.27 2.03
C TYR A 150 -4.45 -11.71 0.63
N VAL A 151 -3.69 -10.86 -0.05
CA VAL A 151 -2.93 -11.22 -1.25
C VAL A 151 -1.45 -11.32 -0.90
N LEU A 152 -0.69 -12.00 -1.76
CA LEU A 152 0.75 -12.13 -1.66
C LEU A 152 1.39 -11.46 -2.88
N VAL A 153 2.25 -10.49 -2.65
CA VAL A 153 3.05 -9.87 -3.72
C VAL A 153 4.39 -10.58 -3.78
N VAL A 154 4.74 -11.13 -4.94
CA VAL A 154 5.93 -11.97 -5.12
C VAL A 154 6.74 -11.45 -6.32
N PRO A 155 8.04 -11.19 -6.15
CA PRO A 155 8.91 -10.93 -7.29
C PRO A 155 9.05 -12.17 -8.20
N ARG A 156 8.84 -12.00 -9.51
CA ARG A 156 9.08 -13.07 -10.49
C ARG A 156 10.56 -13.45 -10.51
N GLY A 157 10.82 -14.75 -10.66
CA GLY A 157 12.18 -15.29 -10.82
C GLY A 157 12.98 -15.48 -9.53
N VAL A 158 12.39 -15.18 -8.35
CA VAL A 158 13.07 -15.35 -7.04
C VAL A 158 12.79 -16.72 -6.40
N LEU A 159 11.76 -17.44 -6.87
CA LEU A 159 11.46 -18.79 -6.38
C LEU A 159 12.29 -19.84 -7.11
N PRO A 160 13.00 -20.75 -6.40
CA PRO A 160 13.52 -21.96 -7.03
C PRO A 160 12.35 -22.84 -7.48
N GLY A 161 12.33 -23.18 -8.77
CA GLY A 161 11.38 -24.14 -9.34
C GLY A 161 11.74 -25.59 -9.02
#